data_AF-A0A2G5V777-F1
#
_entry.id   AF-A0A2G5V777-F1
#
_cell.length_a   1.000
_cell.length_b   1.000
_cell.length_c   1.000
_cell.angle_alpha   90.00
_cell.angle_beta   90.00
_cell.angle_gamma   90.00
#
_symmetry.space_group_name_H-M   'P 1'
#
loop_
_entity.id
_entity.type
_entity.pdbx_description
1 polymer ?
#
loop_
_entity_poly.entity_id
_entity_poly.type
_entity_poly.pdbx_seq_one_letter_code
_entity_poly.pdbx_strand_id
1 'polypeptide(L)'
;MAYQLKFLSPGYEIGEHVAMWTQNPKKMLILNSLDGLELLLVAGFLEWHYIFSMIFGSLSVCIERVLASMWIKHYEKNKKLWIPIFLTLVTQCLTIAVSFTMFYNHVNIIAANLIWIITCILASIMHFMIKKTNKDWEKQMKNPRRLDIFTISKQFQVKENLRAIALSEKLLQSVFGVIAVGGIGVVILILELVPPFFCHFLENTIFLNPFLVCFLTMYSHPAWKSEFQKAFPSFKRVRRSPKVDVESVEPFDGLQKKSVVETNMYFQQLNDSWI
;
A
#
# COMPACT_ATOMS: atom_id res chain seq x y z
N MET A 1 2.71 10.70 28.79
CA MET A 1 2.54 11.80 29.77
C MET A 1 3.48 11.57 30.94
N ALA A 2 4.11 12.66 31.43
CA ALA A 2 5.05 12.80 32.55
C ALA A 2 6.42 12.07 32.47
N TYR A 3 7.51 12.86 32.33
CA TYR A 3 8.90 12.40 32.30
C TYR A 3 9.58 12.57 33.67
N GLN A 4 10.41 11.60 34.08
CA GLN A 4 11.41 11.78 35.14
C GLN A 4 12.59 12.59 34.59
N LEU A 5 12.56 13.91 34.80
CA LEU A 5 13.78 14.70 34.81
C LEU A 5 14.53 14.35 36.11
N LYS A 6 15.73 13.78 35.97
CA LYS A 6 16.61 13.19 37.01
C LYS A 6 16.98 14.10 38.20
N PHE A 7 16.40 15.30 38.30
CA PHE A 7 16.68 16.29 39.35
C PHE A 7 15.75 16.18 40.58
N LEU A 8 14.63 15.46 40.47
CA LEU A 8 13.73 15.21 41.59
C LEU A 8 13.39 13.72 41.62
N SER A 9 14.08 12.99 42.49
CA SER A 9 13.75 11.61 42.84
C SER A 9 12.68 11.62 43.93
N PRO A 10 11.41 11.26 43.66
CA PRO A 10 10.49 10.94 44.74
C PRO A 10 10.91 9.57 45.29
N GLY A 11 11.13 9.47 46.60
CA GLY A 11 11.58 8.25 47.30
C GLY A 11 10.54 7.13 47.36
N TYR A 12 9.89 6.82 46.24
CA TYR A 12 8.99 5.68 46.08
C TYR A 12 9.41 4.86 44.86
N GLU A 13 9.35 3.54 45.00
CA GLU A 13 9.60 2.61 43.89
C GLU A 13 8.48 2.71 42.87
N ILE A 14 8.82 3.35 41.75
CA ILE A 14 8.06 3.49 40.51
C ILE A 14 8.07 2.10 39.85
N GLY A 15 7.11 1.24 40.21
CA GLY A 15 6.96 -0.11 39.66
C GLY A 15 6.60 -0.09 38.16
N GLU A 16 7.10 -1.05 37.37
CA GLU A 16 6.89 -1.25 35.91
C GLU A 16 5.97 -0.22 35.23
N HIS A 17 6.53 0.92 34.82
CA HIS A 17 5.71 2.07 34.43
C HIS A 17 5.03 1.97 33.06
N VAL A 18 5.33 0.97 32.23
CA VAL A 18 4.72 0.86 30.90
C VAL A 18 4.57 -0.61 30.47
N ALA A 19 3.50 -1.26 30.91
CA ALA A 19 2.99 -2.44 30.22
C ALA A 19 2.02 -1.96 29.12
N MET A 20 2.41 -2.08 27.86
CA MET A 20 1.61 -1.69 26.68
C MET A 20 0.25 -2.42 26.63
N TRP A 21 0.22 -3.64 27.20
CA TRP A 21 -0.97 -4.39 27.52
C TRP A 21 -0.68 -5.23 28.77
N THR A 22 -1.69 -5.51 29.58
CA THR A 22 -1.56 -6.46 30.69
C THR A 22 -2.73 -7.43 30.64
N GLN A 23 -2.48 -8.73 30.70
CA GLN A 23 -3.56 -9.73 30.89
C GLN A 23 -3.93 -9.90 32.36
N ASN A 24 -3.19 -9.26 33.27
CA ASN A 24 -3.43 -9.39 34.69
C ASN A 24 -4.52 -8.37 35.10
N PRO A 25 -5.73 -8.84 35.48
CA PRO A 25 -6.82 -7.93 35.84
C PRO A 25 -6.49 -7.05 37.06
N LYS A 26 -5.52 -7.46 37.89
CA LYS A 26 -5.03 -6.66 39.02
C LYS A 26 -4.16 -5.46 38.60
N LYS A 27 -3.61 -5.47 37.38
CA LYS A 27 -2.84 -4.37 36.80
C LYS A 27 -3.69 -3.50 35.85
N MET A 28 -4.95 -3.85 35.62
CA MET A 28 -5.87 -3.08 34.78
C MET A 28 -6.58 -1.98 35.57
N LEU A 29 -6.90 -0.87 34.90
CA LEU A 29 -7.78 0.16 35.44
C LEU A 29 -9.19 -0.41 35.60
N ILE A 30 -9.69 -0.45 36.83
CA ILE A 30 -11.08 -0.85 37.14
C ILE A 30 -11.96 0.37 36.90
N LEU A 31 -12.86 0.27 35.93
CA LEU A 31 -13.81 1.33 35.57
C LEU A 31 -15.14 1.08 36.28
N ASN A 32 -15.64 2.11 36.97
CA ASN A 32 -16.92 2.05 37.69
C ASN A 32 -18.13 2.42 36.80
N SER A 33 -17.91 3.09 35.66
CA SER A 33 -18.91 3.41 34.64
C SER A 33 -18.25 3.53 33.25
N LEU A 34 -19.05 3.34 32.20
CA LEU A 34 -18.67 3.55 30.80
C LEU A 34 -18.98 4.97 30.30
N ASP A 35 -19.63 5.80 31.11
CA ASP A 35 -20.00 7.17 30.75
C ASP A 35 -18.76 8.00 30.40
N GLY A 36 -18.73 8.53 29.17
CA GLY A 36 -17.60 9.31 28.63
C GLY A 36 -16.48 8.47 28.02
N LEU A 37 -16.51 7.13 28.13
CA LEU A 37 -15.53 6.23 27.52
C LEU A 37 -15.96 5.73 26.13
N GLU A 38 -17.23 5.91 25.75
CA GLU A 38 -17.79 5.45 24.49
C GLU A 38 -16.96 5.88 23.28
N LEU A 39 -16.50 7.14 23.27
CA LEU A 39 -15.70 7.70 22.19
C LEU A 39 -14.32 7.05 22.09
N LEU A 40 -13.74 6.65 23.24
CA LEU A 40 -12.48 5.91 23.28
C LEU A 40 -12.65 4.47 22.78
N LEU A 41 -13.76 3.83 23.14
CA LEU A 41 -14.11 2.47 22.66
C LEU A 41 -14.31 2.46 21.14
N VAL A 42 -15.05 3.44 20.61
CA VAL A 42 -15.24 3.61 19.17
C VAL A 42 -13.92 3.90 18.48
N ALA A 43 -13.08 4.78 19.03
CA ALA A 43 -11.76 5.08 18.47
C ALA A 43 -10.86 3.82 18.41
N GLY A 44 -10.81 3.03 19.48
CA GLY A 44 -10.06 1.78 19.52
C GLY A 44 -10.57 0.75 18.51
N PHE A 45 -11.89 0.63 18.33
CA PHE A 45 -12.45 -0.22 17.30
C PHE A 45 -12.07 0.25 15.89
N LEU A 46 -12.18 1.56 15.62
CA LEU A 46 -11.83 2.15 14.33
C LEU A 46 -10.35 1.98 13.99
N GLU A 47 -9.47 2.03 14.99
CA GLU A 47 -8.05 1.78 14.82
C GLU A 47 -7.78 0.35 14.33
N TRP A 48 -8.33 -0.67 15.00
CA TRP A 48 -8.20 -2.05 14.56
C TRP A 48 -8.83 -2.27 13.17
N HIS A 49 -10.01 -1.71 12.96
CA HIS A 49 -10.70 -1.76 11.67
C HIS A 49 -9.85 -1.16 10.54
N TYR A 50 -9.20 -0.04 10.78
CA TYR A 50 -8.30 0.60 9.82
C TYR A 50 -7.10 -0.31 9.50
N ILE A 51 -6.42 -0.85 10.51
CA ILE A 51 -5.25 -1.72 10.32
C ILE A 51 -5.61 -2.93 9.47
N PHE A 52 -6.70 -3.65 9.80
CA PHE A 52 -7.12 -4.82 9.04
C PHE A 52 -7.72 -4.49 7.67
N SER A 53 -8.37 -3.32 7.52
CA SER A 53 -8.84 -2.82 6.20
C SER A 53 -7.68 -2.66 5.23
N MET A 54 -6.54 -2.13 5.69
CA MET A 54 -5.36 -1.96 4.86
C MET A 54 -4.79 -3.32 4.39
N ILE A 55 -4.75 -4.31 5.28
CA ILE A 55 -4.25 -5.67 4.98
C ILE A 55 -5.19 -6.36 3.99
N PHE A 56 -6.46 -6.52 4.34
CA PHE A 56 -7.40 -7.28 3.50
C PHE A 56 -7.77 -6.53 2.22
N GLY A 57 -7.83 -5.19 2.26
CA GLY A 57 -8.05 -4.36 1.09
C GLY A 57 -6.92 -4.47 0.06
N SER A 58 -5.66 -4.46 0.50
CA SER A 58 -4.53 -4.66 -0.42
C SER A 58 -4.52 -6.07 -1.03
N LEU A 59 -4.82 -7.10 -0.22
CA LEU A 59 -4.96 -8.48 -0.70
C LEU A 59 -6.09 -8.62 -1.74
N SER A 60 -7.22 -7.95 -1.50
CA SER A 60 -8.37 -7.88 -2.40
C SER A 60 -7.99 -7.31 -3.76
N VAL A 61 -7.29 -6.17 -3.79
CA VAL A 61 -6.78 -5.60 -5.05
C VAL A 61 -5.83 -6.56 -5.77
N CYS A 62 -4.95 -7.26 -5.04
CA CYS A 62 -4.09 -8.27 -5.66
C CYS A 62 -4.89 -9.42 -6.30
N ILE A 63 -5.90 -9.95 -5.61
CA ILE A 63 -6.78 -11.00 -6.13
C ILE A 63 -7.53 -10.52 -7.38
N GLU A 64 -8.08 -9.30 -7.36
CA GLU A 64 -8.74 -8.69 -8.51
C GLU A 64 -7.81 -8.65 -9.73
N ARG A 65 -6.54 -8.27 -9.55
CA ARG A 65 -5.53 -8.22 -10.60
C ARG A 65 -5.10 -9.61 -11.10
N VAL A 66 -5.05 -10.62 -10.22
CA VAL A 66 -4.85 -12.03 -10.63
C VAL A 66 -6.00 -12.46 -11.53
N LEU A 67 -7.25 -12.24 -11.12
CA LEU A 67 -8.44 -12.61 -11.86
C LEU A 67 -8.49 -11.90 -13.23
N ALA A 68 -8.18 -10.60 -13.28
CA ALA A 68 -8.10 -9.84 -14.52
C ALA A 68 -7.03 -10.39 -15.48
N SER A 69 -5.86 -10.77 -14.95
CA SER A 69 -4.75 -11.33 -15.75
C SER A 69 -5.06 -12.74 -16.27
N MET A 70 -5.73 -13.59 -15.48
CA MET A 70 -6.12 -14.95 -15.90
C MET A 70 -7.29 -14.93 -16.91
N TRP A 71 -8.26 -14.03 -16.72
CA TRP A 71 -9.44 -13.95 -17.56
C TRP A 71 -9.34 -12.97 -18.73
N ILE A 72 -8.12 -12.57 -19.11
CA ILE A 72 -7.89 -11.60 -20.20
C ILE A 72 -8.61 -11.96 -21.52
N LYS A 73 -8.81 -13.26 -21.81
CA LYS A 73 -9.55 -13.72 -23.00
C LYS A 73 -11.06 -13.42 -22.94
N HIS A 74 -11.65 -13.39 -21.75
CA HIS A 74 -13.10 -13.21 -21.52
C HIS A 74 -13.47 -11.84 -20.94
N TYR A 75 -12.47 -11.04 -20.57
CA TYR A 75 -12.65 -9.76 -19.89
C TYR A 75 -13.31 -8.71 -20.79
N GLU A 76 -13.02 -8.72 -22.10
CA GLU A 76 -13.62 -7.79 -23.08
C GLU A 76 -15.13 -8.01 -23.28
N LYS A 77 -15.64 -9.22 -23.03
CA LYS A 77 -17.01 -9.57 -23.38
C LYS A 77 -18.04 -9.20 -22.29
N ASN A 78 -17.58 -8.94 -21.06
CA ASN A 78 -18.47 -8.67 -19.93
C ASN A 78 -17.84 -7.63 -19.00
N LYS A 79 -18.49 -6.46 -18.81
CA LYS A 79 -18.17 -5.50 -17.74
C LYS A 79 -18.54 -6.11 -16.39
N LYS A 80 -17.67 -6.96 -15.82
CA LYS A 80 -17.91 -7.67 -14.56
C LYS A 80 -17.63 -6.78 -13.33
N LEU A 81 -18.36 -5.68 -13.18
CA LEU A 81 -18.30 -4.82 -11.98
C LEU A 81 -18.71 -5.56 -10.69
N TRP A 82 -19.40 -6.70 -10.80
CA TRP A 82 -19.77 -7.52 -9.65
C TRP A 82 -18.56 -8.14 -8.93
N ILE A 83 -17.46 -8.42 -9.63
CA ILE A 83 -16.25 -9.00 -9.01
C ILE A 83 -15.66 -8.07 -7.94
N PRO A 84 -15.30 -6.81 -8.25
CA PRO A 84 -14.76 -5.91 -7.23
C PRO A 84 -15.79 -5.61 -6.13
N ILE A 85 -17.08 -5.45 -6.45
CA ILE A 85 -18.13 -5.21 -5.45
C ILE A 85 -18.21 -6.37 -4.45
N PHE A 86 -18.26 -7.61 -4.94
CA PHE A 86 -18.28 -8.80 -4.11
C PHE A 86 -17.03 -8.91 -3.25
N LEU A 87 -15.86 -8.67 -3.85
CA LEU A 87 -14.57 -8.72 -3.15
C LEU A 87 -14.48 -7.67 -2.04
N THR A 88 -14.94 -6.44 -2.31
CA THR A 88 -15.03 -5.38 -1.31
C THR A 88 -15.96 -5.76 -0.17
N LEU A 89 -17.15 -6.28 -0.46
CA LEU A 89 -18.11 -6.68 0.57
C LEU A 89 -17.54 -7.78 1.48
N VAL A 90 -16.93 -8.82 0.89
CA VAL A 90 -16.26 -9.89 1.65
C VAL A 90 -15.14 -9.31 2.53
N THR A 91 -14.32 -8.40 2.00
CA THR A 91 -13.22 -7.80 2.77
C THR A 91 -13.69 -6.93 3.93
N GLN A 92 -14.77 -6.17 3.76
CA GLN A 92 -15.34 -5.36 4.84
C GLN A 92 -15.94 -6.25 5.93
N CYS A 93 -16.70 -7.28 5.56
CA CYS A 93 -17.23 -8.24 6.53
C CYS A 93 -16.11 -8.94 7.32
N LEU A 94 -15.05 -9.39 6.63
CA LEU A 94 -13.90 -10.03 7.27
C LEU A 94 -13.16 -9.06 8.21
N THR A 95 -12.96 -7.82 7.77
CA THR A 95 -12.30 -6.78 8.56
C THR A 95 -13.07 -6.49 9.84
N ILE A 96 -14.39 -6.30 9.75
CA ILE A 96 -15.26 -6.06 10.89
C ILE A 96 -15.18 -7.24 11.87
N ALA A 97 -15.28 -8.49 11.38
CA ALA A 97 -15.25 -9.68 12.23
C ALA A 97 -13.92 -9.84 13.00
N VAL A 98 -12.78 -9.66 12.31
CA VAL A 98 -11.45 -9.74 12.92
C VAL A 98 -11.23 -8.60 13.91
N SER A 99 -11.67 -7.39 13.57
CA SER A 99 -11.54 -6.22 14.44
C SER A 99 -12.34 -6.37 15.73
N PHE A 100 -13.56 -6.91 15.66
CA PHE A 100 -14.34 -7.25 16.86
C PHE A 100 -13.63 -8.30 17.73
N THR A 101 -13.08 -9.34 17.11
CA THR A 101 -12.37 -10.40 17.85
C THR A 101 -11.13 -9.85 18.58
N MET A 102 -10.41 -8.93 17.94
CA MET A 102 -9.26 -8.24 18.52
C MET A 102 -9.65 -7.27 19.63
N PHE A 103 -10.75 -6.53 19.43
CA PHE A 103 -11.25 -5.57 20.42
C PHE A 103 -11.62 -6.23 21.76
N TYR A 104 -12.23 -7.41 21.72
CA TYR A 104 -12.53 -8.21 22.91
C TYR A 104 -11.35 -9.07 23.39
N ASN A 105 -10.16 -8.90 22.80
CA ASN A 105 -8.94 -9.63 23.13
C ASN A 105 -9.12 -11.17 23.12
N HIS A 106 -10.00 -11.68 22.25
CA HIS A 106 -10.16 -13.13 22.05
C HIS A 106 -8.99 -13.75 21.28
N VAL A 107 -8.19 -12.92 20.61
CA VAL A 107 -7.03 -13.32 19.81
C VAL A 107 -5.77 -12.73 20.42
N ASN A 108 -4.81 -13.60 20.74
CA ASN A 108 -3.52 -13.19 21.24
C ASN A 108 -2.73 -12.40 20.19
N ILE A 109 -1.86 -11.48 20.63
CA ILE A 109 -0.97 -10.68 19.79
C ILE A 109 -0.15 -11.53 18.81
N ILE A 110 0.26 -12.73 19.23
CA ILE A 110 0.99 -13.69 18.37
C ILE A 110 0.13 -14.13 17.17
N ALA A 111 -1.14 -14.44 17.41
CA ALA A 111 -2.07 -14.85 16.35
C ALA A 111 -2.41 -13.68 15.41
N ALA A 112 -2.54 -12.45 15.94
CA ALA A 112 -2.71 -11.25 15.13
C ALA A 112 -1.51 -11.00 14.19
N ASN A 113 -0.29 -11.14 14.71
CA ASN A 113 0.93 -11.05 13.91
C ASN A 113 1.01 -12.16 12.84
N LEU A 114 0.54 -13.37 13.15
CA LEU A 114 0.53 -14.48 12.20
C LEU A 114 -0.38 -14.17 10.99
N ILE A 115 -1.54 -13.56 11.20
CA ILE A 115 -2.45 -13.12 10.12
C ILE A 115 -1.72 -12.14 9.18
N TRP A 116 -0.99 -11.18 9.74
CA TRP A 116 -0.19 -10.22 8.97
C TRP A 116 0.92 -10.91 8.15
N ILE A 117 1.66 -11.84 8.75
CA ILE A 117 2.75 -12.57 8.07
C ILE A 117 2.19 -13.41 6.91
N ILE A 118 1.11 -14.16 7.16
CA ILE A 118 0.48 -15.00 6.13
C ILE A 118 0.00 -14.15 4.95
N THR A 119 -0.65 -13.01 5.23
CA THR A 119 -1.14 -12.11 4.17
C THR A 119 0.00 -11.49 3.36
N CYS A 120 1.13 -11.15 3.98
CA CYS A 120 2.33 -10.69 3.25
C CYS A 120 2.92 -11.77 2.33
N ILE A 121 2.98 -13.03 2.79
CA ILE A 121 3.44 -14.16 1.98
C ILE A 121 2.50 -14.38 0.79
N LEU A 122 1.18 -14.42 1.04
CA LEU A 122 0.18 -14.57 -0.01
C LEU A 122 0.24 -13.45 -1.06
N ALA A 123 0.36 -12.19 -0.61
CA ALA A 123 0.50 -11.04 -1.51
C ALA A 123 1.77 -11.15 -2.39
N SER A 124 2.88 -11.62 -1.81
CA SER A 124 4.13 -11.84 -2.55
C SER A 124 3.97 -12.92 -3.63
N ILE A 125 3.39 -14.07 -3.26
CA ILE A 125 3.13 -15.18 -4.20
C ILE A 125 2.24 -14.70 -5.35
N MET A 126 1.14 -14.01 -5.04
CA MET A 126 0.24 -13.45 -6.06
C MET A 126 0.96 -12.47 -6.98
N HIS A 127 1.80 -11.59 -6.44
CA HIS A 127 2.59 -10.67 -7.24
C HIS A 127 3.52 -11.41 -8.23
N PHE A 128 4.22 -12.45 -7.77
CA PHE A 128 5.06 -13.28 -8.64
C PHE A 128 4.25 -14.01 -9.70
N MET A 129 3.07 -14.56 -9.34
CA MET A 129 2.16 -15.21 -10.29
C MET A 129 1.71 -14.24 -11.37
N ILE A 130 1.22 -13.05 -11.00
CA ILE A 130 0.76 -12.01 -11.94
C ILE A 130 1.92 -11.61 -12.86
N LYS A 131 3.12 -11.38 -12.31
CA LYS A 131 4.31 -11.00 -13.07
C LYS A 131 4.72 -12.08 -14.07
N LYS A 132 4.66 -13.36 -13.67
CA LYS A 132 4.94 -14.49 -14.56
C LYS A 132 3.92 -14.58 -15.69
N THR A 133 2.62 -14.61 -15.35
CA THR A 133 1.53 -14.72 -16.33
C THR A 133 1.56 -13.59 -17.36
N ASN A 134 1.74 -12.33 -16.93
CA ASN A 134 1.76 -11.20 -17.86
C ASN A 134 3.03 -11.18 -18.73
N LYS A 135 4.19 -11.62 -18.21
CA LYS A 135 5.40 -11.79 -19.03
C LYS A 135 5.25 -12.91 -20.05
N ASP A 136 4.59 -14.00 -19.68
CA ASP A 136 4.34 -15.11 -20.60
C ASP A 136 3.39 -14.68 -21.73
N TRP A 137 2.36 -13.89 -21.42
CA TRP A 137 1.52 -13.24 -22.44
C TRP A 137 2.32 -12.34 -23.38
N GLU A 138 3.19 -11.49 -22.84
CA GLU A 138 4.04 -10.61 -23.65
C GLU A 138 4.97 -11.40 -24.58
N LYS A 139 5.56 -12.50 -24.10
CA LYS A 139 6.40 -13.40 -24.91
C LYS A 139 5.60 -14.06 -26.03
N GLN A 140 4.39 -14.54 -25.75
CA GLN A 140 3.52 -15.13 -26.77
C GLN A 140 3.12 -14.12 -27.84
N MET A 141 2.87 -12.86 -27.46
CA MET A 141 2.52 -11.79 -28.39
C MET A 141 3.68 -11.39 -29.30
N LYS A 142 4.92 -11.41 -28.79
CA LYS A 142 6.15 -11.09 -29.54
C LYS A 142 6.69 -12.25 -30.39
N ASN A 143 6.22 -13.47 -30.17
CA ASN A 143 6.71 -14.64 -30.91
C ASN A 143 6.25 -14.58 -32.38
N PRO A 144 7.17 -14.58 -33.37
CA PRO A 144 6.80 -14.57 -34.78
C PRO A 144 6.09 -15.84 -35.25
N ARG A 145 6.18 -16.95 -34.49
CA ARG A 145 5.49 -18.23 -34.78
C ARG A 145 4.21 -18.42 -33.96
N ARG A 146 3.54 -17.34 -33.58
CA ARG A 146 2.33 -17.39 -32.74
C ARG A 146 1.16 -18.08 -33.47
N LEU A 147 0.44 -18.93 -32.75
CA LEU A 147 -0.78 -19.59 -33.22
C LEU A 147 -2.05 -18.75 -32.97
N ASP A 148 -2.07 -17.98 -31.87
CA ASP A 148 -3.21 -17.15 -31.46
C ASP A 148 -3.14 -15.74 -32.09
N ILE A 149 -4.26 -15.26 -32.63
CA ILE A 149 -4.44 -13.88 -33.09
C ILE A 149 -4.83 -13.00 -31.89
N PHE A 150 -3.95 -12.06 -31.53
CA PHE A 150 -4.19 -11.12 -30.43
C PHE A 150 -4.78 -9.81 -30.95
N THR A 151 -5.95 -9.42 -30.45
CA THR A 151 -6.54 -8.10 -30.69
C THR A 151 -5.65 -7.00 -30.11
N ILE A 152 -5.70 -5.81 -30.72
CA ILE A 152 -4.96 -4.62 -30.27
C ILE A 152 -5.26 -4.31 -28.80
N SER A 153 -6.53 -4.35 -28.43
CA SER A 153 -7.02 -4.16 -27.06
C SER A 153 -6.36 -5.10 -26.03
N LYS A 154 -6.17 -6.38 -26.37
CA LYS A 154 -5.46 -7.34 -25.49
C LYS A 154 -3.99 -6.98 -25.28
N GLN A 155 -3.31 -6.50 -26.33
CA GLN A 155 -1.91 -6.08 -26.22
C GLN A 155 -1.76 -4.84 -25.34
N PHE A 156 -2.70 -3.88 -25.45
CA PHE A 156 -2.75 -2.72 -24.56
C PHE A 156 -2.99 -3.14 -23.10
N GLN A 157 -3.93 -4.04 -22.84
CA GLN A 157 -4.18 -4.55 -21.49
C GLN A 157 -2.96 -5.23 -20.87
N VAL A 158 -2.22 -6.06 -21.62
CA VAL A 158 -0.99 -6.69 -21.11
C VAL A 158 0.09 -5.64 -20.83
N LYS A 159 0.29 -4.66 -21.73
CA LYS A 159 1.25 -3.57 -21.50
C LYS A 159 0.89 -2.73 -20.26
N GLU A 160 -0.40 -2.43 -20.08
CA GLU A 160 -0.90 -1.68 -18.92
C GLU A 160 -0.75 -2.50 -17.62
N ASN A 161 -1.11 -3.79 -17.64
CA ASN A 161 -0.90 -4.69 -16.50
C ASN A 161 0.58 -4.80 -16.13
N LEU A 162 1.50 -4.90 -17.09
CA LEU A 162 2.94 -4.90 -16.82
C LEU A 162 3.42 -3.60 -16.17
N ARG A 163 2.89 -2.45 -16.59
CA ARG A 163 3.17 -1.17 -15.94
C ARG A 163 2.60 -1.13 -14.51
N ALA A 164 1.39 -1.61 -14.30
CA ALA A 164 0.77 -1.72 -12.98
C ALA A 164 1.55 -2.67 -12.05
N ILE A 165 2.11 -3.76 -12.59
CA ILE A 165 2.97 -4.68 -11.82
C ILE A 165 4.27 -3.98 -11.41
N ALA A 166 4.92 -3.25 -12.31
CA ALA A 166 6.13 -2.49 -11.99
C ALA A 166 5.89 -1.43 -10.89
N LEU A 167 4.71 -0.80 -10.91
CA LEU A 167 4.25 0.06 -9.82
C LEU A 167 4.10 -0.74 -8.51
N SER A 168 3.34 -1.84 -8.55
CA SER A 168 3.10 -2.68 -7.37
C SER A 168 4.39 -3.22 -6.75
N GLU A 169 5.43 -3.49 -7.55
CA GLU A 169 6.74 -3.94 -7.07
C GLU A 169 7.44 -2.87 -6.23
N LYS A 170 7.40 -1.60 -6.66
CA LYS A 170 7.94 -0.48 -5.88
C LYS A 170 7.16 -0.25 -4.58
N LEU A 171 5.84 -0.37 -4.64
CA LEU A 171 4.98 -0.25 -3.45
C LEU A 171 5.25 -1.38 -2.46
N LEU A 172 5.36 -2.63 -2.93
CA LEU A 172 5.67 -3.80 -2.10
C LEU A 172 7.02 -3.63 -1.38
N GLN A 173 8.05 -3.18 -2.11
CA GLN A 173 9.37 -2.90 -1.53
C GLN A 173 9.29 -1.83 -0.43
N SER A 174 8.52 -0.76 -0.62
CA SER A 174 8.35 0.24 0.42
C SER A 174 7.57 -0.27 1.62
N VAL A 175 6.50 -1.03 1.41
CA VAL A 175 5.70 -1.58 2.51
C VAL A 175 6.56 -2.56 3.32
N PHE A 176 7.36 -3.41 2.67
CA PHE A 176 8.34 -4.25 3.37
C PHE A 176 9.42 -3.45 4.09
N GLY A 177 9.86 -2.32 3.53
CA GLY A 177 10.77 -1.39 4.22
C GLY A 177 10.16 -0.85 5.51
N VAL A 178 8.92 -0.36 5.47
CA VAL A 178 8.20 0.15 6.65
C VAL A 178 7.99 -0.96 7.68
N ILE A 179 7.58 -2.16 7.23
CA ILE A 179 7.39 -3.31 8.11
C ILE A 179 8.71 -3.77 8.75
N ALA A 180 9.81 -3.79 8.01
CA ALA A 180 11.11 -4.17 8.55
C ALA A 180 11.57 -3.16 9.62
N VAL A 181 11.45 -1.86 9.34
CA VAL A 181 11.82 -0.79 10.30
C VAL A 181 10.90 -0.83 11.53
N GLY A 182 9.58 -0.97 11.33
CA GLY A 182 8.62 -1.13 12.42
C GLY A 182 8.85 -2.40 13.23
N GLY A 183 9.03 -3.54 12.58
CA GLY A 183 9.29 -4.83 13.25
C GLY A 183 10.57 -4.80 14.09
N ILE A 184 11.65 -4.22 13.57
CA ILE A 184 12.89 -4.00 14.32
C ILE A 184 12.63 -3.08 15.52
N GLY A 185 11.85 -2.01 15.34
CA GLY A 185 11.45 -1.11 16.43
C GLY A 185 10.69 -1.83 17.55
N VAL A 186 9.74 -2.72 17.20
CA VAL A 186 9.00 -3.54 18.18
C VAL A 186 9.93 -4.49 18.93
N VAL A 187 10.85 -5.18 18.24
CA VAL A 187 11.79 -6.10 18.89
C VAL A 187 12.71 -5.35 19.87
N ILE A 188 13.22 -4.17 19.48
CA ILE A 188 14.05 -3.33 20.34
C ILE A 188 13.28 -2.88 21.60
N LEU A 189 11.98 -2.58 21.46
CA LEU A 189 11.10 -2.24 22.59
C LEU A 189 10.84 -3.43 23.51
N ILE A 190 10.58 -4.62 22.96
CA ILE A 190 10.37 -5.86 23.73
C ILE A 190 11.63 -6.23 24.52
N LEU A 191 12.82 -6.01 23.95
CA LEU A 191 14.09 -6.25 24.63
C LEU A 191 14.45 -5.14 25.63
N GLU A 192 13.58 -4.15 25.85
CA GLU A 192 13.79 -3.00 26.74
C GLU A 192 15.08 -2.19 26.45
N LEU A 193 15.62 -2.28 25.23
CA LEU A 193 16.84 -1.56 24.84
C LEU A 193 16.62 -0.05 24.75
N VAL A 194 15.37 0.38 24.59
CA VAL A 194 14.98 1.77 24.30
C VAL A 194 13.78 2.17 25.16
N PRO A 195 13.69 3.44 25.60
CA PRO A 195 12.57 3.90 26.43
C PRO A 195 11.19 3.65 25.78
N PRO A 196 10.16 3.32 26.58
CA PRO A 196 8.82 3.02 26.06
C PRO A 196 8.14 4.16 25.29
N PHE A 197 8.61 5.41 25.42
CA PHE A 197 8.12 6.55 24.62
C PHE A 197 8.28 6.32 23.10
N PHE A 198 9.25 5.50 22.69
CA PHE A 198 9.44 5.17 21.28
C PHE A 198 8.30 4.33 20.69
N CYS A 199 7.44 3.73 21.51
CA CYS A 199 6.19 3.12 21.09
C CYS A 199 5.29 4.10 20.32
N HIS A 200 5.21 5.36 20.75
CA HIS A 200 4.38 6.35 20.07
C HIS A 200 4.91 6.67 18.67
N PHE A 201 6.23 6.69 18.47
CA PHE A 201 6.80 6.85 17.12
C PHE A 201 6.46 5.65 16.24
N LEU A 202 6.44 4.45 16.82
CA LEU A 202 6.07 3.23 16.13
C LEU A 202 4.59 3.23 15.70
N GLU A 203 3.69 3.57 16.62
CA GLU A 203 2.26 3.76 16.36
C GLU A 203 2.04 4.80 15.26
N ASN A 204 2.68 5.97 15.38
CA ASN A 204 2.60 7.01 14.36
C ASN A 204 3.11 6.54 13.00
N THR A 205 4.15 5.70 12.95
CA THR A 205 4.67 5.14 11.69
C THR A 205 3.63 4.28 10.97
N ILE A 206 2.80 3.53 11.71
CA ILE A 206 1.70 2.74 11.15
C ILE A 206 0.61 3.67 10.60
N PHE A 207 0.26 4.75 11.31
CA PHE A 207 -0.73 5.74 10.85
C PHE A 207 -0.25 6.60 9.68
N LEU A 208 1.06 6.84 9.57
CA LEU A 208 1.68 7.61 8.48
C LEU A 208 1.84 6.82 7.17
N ASN A 209 1.61 5.50 7.20
CA ASN A 209 1.75 4.61 6.04
C ASN A 209 0.96 5.09 4.79
N PRO A 210 -0.31 5.57 4.88
CA PRO A 210 -1.03 6.07 3.72
C PRO A 210 -0.33 7.22 3.01
N PHE A 211 0.31 8.13 3.76
CA PHE A 211 1.06 9.22 3.16
C PHE A 211 2.24 8.68 2.34
N LEU A 212 3.00 7.72 2.89
CA LEU A 212 4.10 7.08 2.17
C LEU A 212 3.61 6.40 0.89
N VAL A 213 2.52 5.64 0.95
CA VAL A 213 1.91 4.98 -0.20
C VAL A 213 1.46 6.01 -1.25
N CYS A 214 0.81 7.09 -0.84
CA CYS A 214 0.39 8.18 -1.72
C CYS A 214 1.59 8.86 -2.39
N PHE A 215 2.63 9.23 -1.63
CA PHE A 215 3.85 9.83 -2.17
C PHE A 215 4.51 8.93 -3.22
N LEU A 216 4.67 7.64 -2.91
CA LEU A 216 5.27 6.68 -3.83
C LEU A 216 4.44 6.48 -5.08
N THR A 217 3.12 6.43 -4.94
CA THR A 217 2.20 6.32 -6.07
C THR A 217 2.33 7.53 -6.99
N MET A 218 2.36 8.75 -6.44
CA MET A 218 2.55 9.98 -7.22
C MET A 218 3.89 9.99 -7.96
N TYR A 219 4.99 9.54 -7.33
CA TYR A 219 6.31 9.50 -7.96
C TYR A 219 6.51 8.34 -8.93
N SER A 220 5.62 7.35 -8.93
CA SER A 220 5.79 6.12 -9.70
C SER A 220 5.45 6.26 -11.18
N HIS A 221 4.46 7.10 -11.51
CA HIS A 221 4.03 7.33 -12.89
C HIS A 221 4.56 8.70 -13.35
N PRO A 222 5.30 8.78 -14.48
CA PRO A 222 5.86 10.05 -14.96
C PRO A 222 4.83 11.18 -15.12
N ALA A 223 3.60 10.87 -15.56
CA ALA A 223 2.51 11.84 -15.67
C ALA A 223 2.04 12.38 -14.31
N TRP A 224 1.94 11.52 -13.29
CA TRP A 224 1.57 11.97 -11.95
C TRP A 224 2.72 12.69 -11.25
N LYS A 225 3.95 12.24 -11.48
CA LYS A 225 5.15 12.87 -10.94
C LYS A 225 5.28 14.31 -11.44
N SER A 226 5.09 14.56 -12.74
CA SER A 226 5.20 15.90 -13.30
C SER A 226 4.13 16.85 -12.74
N GLU A 227 2.88 16.40 -12.66
CA GLU A 227 1.79 17.20 -12.07
C GLU A 227 1.99 17.41 -10.56
N PHE A 228 2.43 16.39 -9.83
CA PHE A 228 2.75 16.49 -8.41
C PHE A 228 3.89 17.49 -8.15
N GLN A 229 4.94 17.47 -8.97
CA GLN A 229 6.04 18.43 -8.88
C GLN A 229 5.62 19.87 -9.20
N LYS A 230 4.66 20.06 -10.11
CA LYS A 230 4.06 21.38 -10.38
C LYS A 230 3.19 21.88 -9.24
N ALA A 231 2.54 20.99 -8.50
CA ALA A 231 1.65 21.33 -7.38
C ALA A 231 2.40 21.80 -6.12
N PHE A 232 3.67 21.41 -5.94
CA PHE A 232 4.48 22.01 -4.88
C PHE A 232 4.86 23.44 -5.28
N PRO A 233 4.71 24.42 -4.37
CA PRO A 233 5.31 25.72 -4.55
C PRO A 233 6.82 25.51 -4.61
N SER A 234 7.34 25.40 -5.83
CA SER A 234 8.77 25.37 -6.05
C SER A 234 9.29 26.67 -5.45
N PHE A 235 10.11 26.56 -4.40
CA PHE A 235 11.07 27.62 -4.08
C PHE A 235 11.98 27.74 -5.30
N LYS A 236 11.51 28.47 -6.31
CA LYS A 236 12.32 28.95 -7.42
C LYS A 236 13.31 29.90 -6.76
N ARG A 237 14.42 29.35 -6.28
CA ARG A 237 15.63 30.10 -6.02
C ARG A 237 15.88 30.83 -7.32
N VAL A 238 15.71 32.15 -7.28
CA VAL A 238 15.98 33.05 -8.39
C VAL A 238 17.48 33.00 -8.65
N ARG A 239 17.95 31.95 -9.31
CA ARG A 239 19.26 31.93 -9.93
C ARG A 239 19.05 32.50 -11.33
N ARG A 240 19.18 33.81 -11.44
CA ARG A 240 19.31 34.49 -12.73
C ARG A 240 20.58 33.95 -13.39
N SER A 241 20.46 32.96 -14.25
CA SER A 241 21.46 32.70 -15.30
C SER A 241 21.07 33.47 -16.55
N PRO A 242 22.04 34.02 -17.31
CA PRO A 242 21.75 34.84 -18.48
C PRO A 242 21.11 33.96 -19.55
N LYS A 243 20.10 34.52 -20.23
CA LYS A 243 19.46 33.91 -21.40
C LYS A 243 20.52 33.66 -22.47
N VAL A 244 20.78 32.39 -22.77
CA VAL A 244 21.30 31.97 -24.06
C VAL A 244 20.18 31.14 -24.68
N ASP A 245 19.61 31.66 -25.76
CA ASP A 245 18.65 30.94 -26.59
C ASP A 245 19.38 29.75 -27.23
N VAL A 246 19.28 28.61 -26.56
CA VAL A 246 19.42 27.32 -27.21
C VAL A 246 18.09 26.63 -26.97
N GLU A 247 17.40 26.24 -28.04
CA GLU A 247 16.25 25.33 -27.98
C GLU A 247 16.69 24.04 -27.27
N SER A 248 16.66 24.05 -25.94
CA SER A 248 16.83 22.87 -25.13
C SER A 248 15.52 22.11 -25.25
N VAL A 249 15.50 21.16 -26.18
CA VAL A 249 14.54 20.06 -26.16
C VAL A 249 14.55 19.51 -24.74
N GLU A 250 13.48 19.76 -23.99
CA GLU A 250 13.30 19.18 -22.66
C GLU A 250 13.53 17.67 -22.79
N PRO A 251 14.29 17.02 -21.88
CA PRO A 251 14.42 15.58 -21.88
C PRO A 251 13.10 14.99 -21.35
N PHE A 252 12.06 15.11 -22.16
CA PHE A 252 10.79 14.44 -21.97
C PHE A 252 11.06 12.97 -22.25
N ASP A 253 11.03 12.16 -21.18
CA ASP A 253 11.41 10.74 -21.14
C ASP A 253 11.15 10.02 -22.47
N GLY A 254 12.19 9.47 -23.09
CA GLY A 254 12.10 8.81 -24.40
C GLY A 254 11.08 7.66 -24.44
N LEU A 255 10.74 7.09 -23.27
CA LEU A 255 9.68 6.11 -23.08
C LEU A 255 8.27 6.69 -23.26
N GLN A 256 8.03 7.93 -22.83
CA GLN A 256 6.76 8.62 -23.00
C GLN A 256 6.59 9.10 -24.43
N LYS A 257 7.66 9.61 -25.06
CA LYS A 257 7.66 9.93 -26.50
C LYS A 257 7.37 8.67 -27.33
N LYS A 258 8.01 7.55 -27.01
CA LYS A 258 7.79 6.27 -27.71
C LYS A 258 6.37 5.74 -27.49
N SER A 259 5.81 5.84 -26.28
CA SER A 259 4.43 5.39 -26.04
C SER A 259 3.39 6.28 -26.70
N VAL A 260 3.55 7.61 -26.68
CA VAL A 260 2.63 8.55 -27.33
C VAL A 260 2.71 8.42 -28.85
N VAL A 261 3.91 8.27 -29.41
CA VAL A 261 4.11 8.04 -30.84
C VAL A 261 3.53 6.69 -31.24
N GLU A 262 3.78 5.60 -30.49
CA GLU A 262 3.15 4.30 -30.74
C GLU A 262 1.61 4.43 -30.69
N THR A 263 1.05 5.01 -29.63
CA THR A 263 -0.40 5.20 -29.47
C THR A 263 -1.01 6.00 -30.61
N ASN A 264 -0.39 7.11 -31.03
CA ASN A 264 -0.87 7.92 -32.16
C ASN A 264 -0.76 7.17 -33.49
N MET A 265 0.33 6.43 -33.71
CA MET A 265 0.51 5.62 -34.92
C MET A 265 -0.53 4.49 -35.00
N TYR A 266 -0.93 3.92 -33.85
CA TYR A 266 -2.00 2.91 -33.79
C TYR A 266 -3.39 3.50 -33.98
N PHE A 267 -3.68 4.70 -33.46
CA PHE A 267 -4.96 5.38 -33.74
C PHE A 267 -5.07 5.82 -35.20
N GLN A 268 -3.96 6.23 -35.83
CA GLN A 268 -3.90 6.46 -37.27
C GLN A 268 -4.19 5.18 -38.05
N GLN A 269 -3.52 4.07 -37.73
CA GLN A 269 -3.80 2.78 -38.39
C GLN A 269 -5.25 2.31 -38.21
N LEU A 270 -5.86 2.60 -37.05
CA LEU A 270 -7.28 2.31 -36.81
C LEU A 270 -8.18 3.20 -37.67
N ASN A 271 -7.86 4.49 -37.79
CA ASN A 271 -8.63 5.40 -38.64
C ASN A 271 -8.51 5.04 -40.13
N ASP A 272 -7.30 4.64 -40.56
CA ASP A 272 -6.99 4.24 -41.94
C ASP A 272 -7.59 2.88 -42.32
N SER A 273 -8.00 2.06 -41.36
CA SER A 273 -8.65 0.76 -41.60
C SER A 273 -10.18 0.81 -41.48
N TRP A 274 -10.75 1.95 -41.08
CA TRP A 274 -12.18 2.19 -40.98
C TRP A 274 -12.72 3.08 -42.13
N ILE A 275 -11.85 3.55 -43.02
CA ILE A 275 -12.15 4.19 -44.32
C ILE A 275 -11.89 3.18 -45.43
#